data_AF-A0A317SUF2-F1
#
_entry.id   AF-A0A317SUF2-F1
#
_cell.length_a   1.000
_cell.length_b   1.000
_cell.length_c   1.000
_cell.angle_alpha   90.00
_cell.angle_beta   90.00
_cell.angle_gamma   90.00
#
_symmetry.space_group_name_H-M   'P 1'
#
loop_
_entity.id
_entity.type
_entity.pdbx_description
1 polymer ?
#
loop_
_entity_poly.entity_id
_entity_poly.type
_entity_poly.pdbx_seq_one_letter_code
_entity_poly.pdbx_strand_id
1 'polypeptide(L)' 'MPLLGPNARNTMKIRTTVLSRDSEVGGRVEVGFKDGKEIQMDTSKMTIADIVEEVDRHSRTLKRVDDLAG' A
#
# COMPACT_ATOMS: atom_id res chain seq x y z
N MET A 1 -9.28 -2.62 13.57
CA MET A 1 -8.70 -1.27 13.53
C MET A 1 -8.75 -0.76 12.10
N PRO A 2 -9.06 0.53 11.85
CA PRO A 2 -8.96 1.10 10.51
C PRO A 2 -7.50 1.12 10.06
N LEU A 3 -7.21 0.64 8.84
CA LEU A 3 -5.85 0.59 8.27
C LEU A 3 -5.32 1.97 7.87
N LEU A 4 -6.23 2.93 7.63
CA LEU A 4 -5.91 4.32 7.34
C LEU A 4 -6.60 5.21 8.37
N GLY A 5 -5.85 6.18 8.91
CA GLY A 5 -6.40 7.16 9.85
C GLY A 5 -7.39 8.12 9.19
N PRO A 6 -8.22 8.82 9.99
CA PRO A 6 -9.25 9.74 9.47
C PRO A 6 -8.68 10.88 8.62
N ASN A 7 -7.43 11.28 8.89
CA ASN A 7 -6.75 12.38 8.21
C ASN A 7 -5.69 11.91 7.19
N ALA A 8 -5.75 10.67 6.70
CA ALA A 8 -4.72 10.12 5.80
C ALA A 8 -4.47 10.98 4.56
N ARG A 9 -5.51 11.63 4.01
CA ARG A 9 -5.35 12.51 2.83
C ARG A 9 -4.49 13.76 3.08
N ASN A 10 -4.23 14.12 4.33
CA ASN A 10 -3.36 15.25 4.66
C ASN A 10 -1.87 14.88 4.51
N THR A 11 -1.53 13.59 4.59
CA THR A 11 -0.15 13.11 4.59
C THR A 11 0.18 12.20 3.39
N MET A 12 -0.81 11.66 2.69
CA MET A 12 -0.61 10.82 1.51
C MET A 12 -1.66 11.07 0.41
N LYS A 13 -1.25 10.86 -0.84
CA LYS A 13 -2.16 10.90 -2.00
C LYS A 13 -2.93 9.58 -2.07
N ILE A 14 -4.26 9.64 -2.11
CA ILE A 14 -5.13 8.47 -2.23
C ILE A 14 -5.91 8.59 -3.53
N ARG A 15 -5.69 7.65 -4.46
CA ARG A 15 -6.43 7.54 -5.72
C ARG A 15 -7.21 6.24 -5.74
N THR A 16 -8.48 6.33 -6.12
CA THR A 16 -9.36 5.17 -6.31
C THR A 16 -9.87 5.20 -7.74
N THR A 17 -9.73 4.07 -8.43
CA THR A 17 -10.30 3.88 -9.78
C THR A 17 -11.23 2.69 -9.72
N VAL A 18 -12.49 2.89 -10.10
CA VAL A 18 -13.45 1.81 -10.26
C VAL A 18 -13.37 1.34 -11.70
N LEU A 19 -13.01 0.07 -11.90
CA LEU A 19 -12.91 -0.53 -13.22
C LEU A 19 -14.31 -0.85 -13.76
N SER A 20 -14.44 -0.79 -15.09
CA SER A 20 -15.66 -1.25 -15.77
C SER A 20 -15.79 -2.76 -15.63
N ARG A 21 -17.02 -3.28 -15.76
CA ARG A 21 -17.31 -4.72 -15.54
C ARG A 21 -16.65 -5.62 -16.60
N ASP A 22 -16.41 -5.09 -17.79
CA ASP A 22 -15.75 -5.72 -18.93
C ASP A 22 -14.22 -5.59 -18.89
N SER A 23 -13.66 -4.90 -17.89
CA SER A 23 -12.21 -4.76 -17.74
C SER A 23 -11.54 -6.12 -17.52
N GLU A 24 -10.61 -6.47 -18.41
CA GLU A 24 -9.71 -7.62 -18.23
C GLU A 24 -8.59 -7.32 -17.21
N VAL A 25 -8.41 -6.04 -16.86
CA VAL A 25 -7.47 -5.63 -15.81
C VAL A 25 -8.07 -6.02 -14.46
N GLY A 26 -7.43 -6.96 -13.78
CA GLY A 26 -7.80 -7.38 -12.43
C GLY A 26 -7.62 -6.29 -11.38
N GLY A 27 -8.24 -6.48 -10.21
CA GLY A 27 -8.08 -5.57 -9.09
C GLY A 27 -6.64 -5.51 -8.59
N ARG A 28 -6.17 -4.30 -8.25
CA ARG A 28 -4.83 -4.09 -7.72
C ARG A 28 -4.79 -2.99 -6.68
N VAL A 29 -3.85 -3.10 -5.75
CA VAL A 29 -3.50 -2.08 -4.77
C VAL A 29 -2.07 -1.64 -5.03
N GLU A 30 -1.85 -0.33 -5.13
CA GLU A 30 -0.54 0.25 -5.38
C GLU A 30 -0.17 1.15 -4.19
N VAL A 31 1.02 0.96 -3.64
CA VAL A 31 1.54 1.74 -2.50
C VAL A 31 2.94 2.24 -2.82
N GLY A 32 3.10 3.56 -2.81
CA GLY A 32 4.40 4.22 -2.91
C GLY A 32 4.91 4.64 -1.52
N PHE A 33 6.18 4.38 -1.26
CA PHE A 33 6.85 4.69 0.00
C PHE A 33 7.83 5.86 -0.16
N LYS A 34 8.23 6.47 0.97
CA LYS A 34 9.10 7.66 0.98
C LYS A 34 10.53 7.41 0.50
N ASP A 35 10.99 6.16 0.48
CA ASP A 35 12.26 5.74 -0.10
C ASP A 35 12.19 5.61 -1.64
N GLY A 36 11.03 5.90 -2.24
CA GLY A 36 10.80 5.78 -3.67
C GLY A 36 10.42 4.36 -4.11
N LYS A 37 10.28 3.40 -3.18
CA LYS A 37 9.80 2.06 -3.53
C LYS A 37 8.30 2.09 -3.82
N GLU A 38 7.91 1.40 -4.89
CA GLU A 38 6.51 1.13 -5.21
C GLU A 38 6.22 -0.37 -5.07
N ILE A 39 5.11 -0.70 -4.41
CA ILE A 39 4.61 -2.06 -4.27
C ILE A 39 3.25 -2.15 -4.98
N GLN A 40 3.15 -3.05 -5.95
CA GLN A 40 1.90 -3.39 -6.62
C GLN A 40 1.44 -4.78 -6.17
N MET A 41 0.23 -4.87 -5.65
CA MET A 41 -0.36 -6.10 -5.11
C MET A 41 -1.60 -6.47 -5.91
N ASP A 42 -1.65 -7.71 -6.37
CA ASP A 42 -2.75 -8.27 -7.15
C ASP A 42 -3.81 -8.85 -6.22
N THR A 43 -5.01 -8.26 -6.21
CA THR A 43 -6.09 -8.66 -5.30
C THR A 43 -6.75 -9.97 -5.71
N SER A 44 -6.44 -10.51 -6.90
CA SER A 44 -6.91 -11.85 -7.31
C SER A 44 -6.09 -12.98 -6.70
N LYS A 45 -4.86 -12.69 -6.23
CA LYS A 45 -3.91 -13.67 -5.71
C LYS A 45 -3.64 -13.52 -4.21
N MET A 46 -3.93 -12.36 -3.65
CA MET A 46 -3.59 -12.02 -2.26
C MET A 46 -4.84 -11.78 -1.44
N THR A 47 -4.84 -12.29 -0.22
CA THR A 47 -5.84 -11.93 0.80
C THR A 47 -5.54 -10.55 1.37
N ILE A 48 -6.52 -9.98 2.09
CA ILE A 48 -6.31 -8.73 2.85
C ILE A 48 -5.17 -8.90 3.86
N ALA A 49 -5.02 -10.08 4.47
CA ALA A 49 -3.95 -10.35 5.44
C ALA A 49 -2.57 -10.30 4.76
N ASP A 50 -2.43 -10.92 3.59
CA ASP A 50 -1.16 -10.91 2.83
C ASP A 50 -0.77 -9.49 2.41
N ILE A 51 -1.75 -8.68 1.97
CA ILE A 51 -1.54 -7.27 1.60
C ILE A 51 -1.05 -6.45 2.80
N VAL A 52 -1.69 -6.62 3.96
CA VAL A 52 -1.28 -5.92 5.19
C VAL A 52 0.12 -6.34 5.61
N GLU A 53 0.43 -7.64 5.57
CA GLU A 53 1.75 -8.14 5.92
C GLU A 53 2.85 -7.59 5.00
N GLU A 54 2.61 -7.53 3.69
CA GLU A 54 3.54 -6.99 2.72
C GLU A 54 3.90 -5.52 3.01
N VAL A 55 2.89 -4.70 3.27
CA VAL A 55 3.05 -3.28 3.58
C VAL A 55 3.75 -3.08 4.93
N ASP A 56 3.36 -3.84 5.95
CA ASP A 56 3.98 -3.78 7.28
C ASP A 56 5.45 -4.20 7.25
N ARG A 57 5.77 -5.26 6.49
CA ARG A 57 7.13 -5.77 6.34
C ARG A 57 8.05 -4.69 5.79
N HIS A 58 7.63 -4.00 4.73
CA HIS A 58 8.45 -2.95 4.14
C HIS A 58 8.53 -1.71 5.05
N SER A 59 7.43 -1.33 5.69
CA SER A 59 7.39 -0.23 6.66
C SER A 59 8.36 -0.43 7.83
N ARG A 60 8.51 -1.67 8.33
CA ARG A 60 9.47 -2.01 9.39
C ARG A 60 10.91 -1.86 8.93
N THR A 61 11.22 -2.23 7.69
CA THR A 61 12.56 -2.05 7.13
C THR A 61 12.89 -0.57 6.98
N LEU A 62 11.95 0.22 6.44
CA LEU A 62 12.08 1.67 6.34
C LEU A 62 12.36 2.32 7.70
N LYS A 63 11.55 1.99 8.71
CA LYS A 63 11.73 2.52 10.06
C LYS A 63 13.12 2.20 10.62
N ARG A 64 13.60 0.96 10.46
CA ARG A 64 14.96 0.59 10.90
C ARG A 64 16.04 1.41 10.20
N VAL A 65 15.87 1.68 8.91
CA VAL A 65 16.82 2.52 8.15
C VAL A 65 16.80 3.96 8.66
N ASP A 66 15.62 4.54 8.91
CA ASP A 66 15.52 5.87 9.50
C ASP A 66 16.15 5.93 10.90
N ASP A 67 15.83 4.96 11.77
CA ASP A 67 16.34 4.89 13.15
C ASP A 67 17.87 4.75 13.17
N LEU A 68 18.47 4.13 12.13
CA LEU A 68 19.94 4.03 11.97
C LEU A 68 20.56 5.28 11.34
N ALA A 69 19.79 6.07 10.60
CA ALA A 69 20.25 7.30 9.96
C ALA A 69 20.30 8.50 10.92
N GLY A 70 19.56 8.44 12.04
CA GLY A 70 19.58 9.44 13.13
C GLY A 70 18.38 10.36 13.14
#